data_AF-A0A175W1A3-F1
#
_entry.id   AF-A0A175W1A3-F1
#
_cell.length_a   1.000
_cell.length_b   1.000
_cell.length_c   1.000
_cell.angle_alpha   90.00
_cell.angle_beta   90.00
_cell.angle_gamma   90.00
#
_symmetry.space_group_name_H-M   'P 1'
#
loop_
_entity.id
_entity.type
_entity.pdbx_description
1 polymer ?
#
loop_
_entity_poly.entity_id
_entity_poly.type
_entity_poly.pdbx_seq_one_letter_code
_entity_poly.pdbx_strand_id
1 'polypeptide(L)'
;MGPNDQFCRLKYAIWDERFRHEKPYTIVSDMPWLEDSLKTNLTFRYGPEELITDVREHEGEFSLDENGFAYVSHEFPAFDVTDEALIEAMLYPQAEEFLRTKVEGVDRVHFFDHRIRFNDASSLSHRTEIPNRAQPLPPATGVHIDQSPGGALKRVRAWMGDDTDYLLRGRVRIIK
;
A
#
# COMPACT_ATOMS: atom_id res chain seq x y z
N MET A 1 -11.47 -26.37 -8.86
CA MET A 1 -11.09 -25.93 -7.52
C MET A 1 -9.84 -26.71 -7.13
N GLY A 2 -8.75 -26.01 -6.87
CA GLY A 2 -7.50 -26.59 -6.40
C GLY A 2 -7.63 -27.11 -4.97
N PRO A 3 -6.69 -27.96 -4.51
CA PRO A 3 -6.76 -28.59 -3.19
C PRO A 3 -6.71 -27.59 -2.02
N ASN A 4 -6.20 -26.37 -2.26
CA ASN A 4 -5.99 -25.35 -1.24
C ASN A 4 -6.82 -24.08 -1.46
N ASP A 5 -7.72 -24.08 -2.45
CA ASP A 5 -8.63 -22.96 -2.66
C ASP A 5 -9.56 -22.83 -1.45
N GLN A 6 -9.94 -21.59 -1.10
CA GLN A 6 -10.78 -21.33 0.06
C GLN A 6 -11.90 -20.37 -0.29
N PHE A 7 -13.08 -20.63 0.25
CA PHE A 7 -14.15 -19.64 0.26
C PHE A 7 -13.99 -18.72 1.46
N CYS A 8 -14.06 -17.42 1.25
CA CYS A 8 -14.03 -16.45 2.33
C CYS A 8 -14.91 -15.24 2.04
N ARG A 9 -15.19 -14.47 3.09
CA ARG A 9 -15.89 -13.18 2.96
C ARG A 9 -14.91 -12.07 3.29
N LEU A 10 -14.72 -11.15 2.36
CA LEU A 10 -13.87 -9.98 2.55
C LEU A 10 -14.69 -8.77 3.00
N LYS A 11 -14.06 -7.86 3.76
CA LYS A 11 -14.69 -6.60 4.18
C LYS A 11 -14.45 -5.51 3.15
N TYR A 12 -15.52 -4.91 2.67
CA TYR A 12 -15.49 -3.81 1.70
C TYR A 12 -16.05 -2.54 2.32
N ALA A 13 -15.48 -1.40 1.95
CA ALA A 13 -16.09 -0.10 2.23
C ALA A 13 -17.40 0.02 1.43
N ILE A 14 -18.46 0.45 2.09
CA ILE A 14 -19.79 0.61 1.49
C ILE A 14 -19.97 2.05 1.06
N TRP A 15 -20.42 2.25 -0.18
CA TRP A 15 -20.74 3.57 -0.71
C TRP A 15 -21.85 4.23 0.13
N ASP A 16 -21.63 5.49 0.45
CA ASP A 16 -22.58 6.38 1.10
C ASP A 16 -22.79 7.60 0.20
N GLU A 17 -24.04 8.05 0.04
CA GLU A 17 -24.35 9.22 -0.80
C GLU A 17 -23.63 10.49 -0.35
N ARG A 18 -23.23 10.58 0.92
CA ARG A 18 -22.36 11.66 1.44
C ARG A 18 -21.05 11.77 0.66
N PHE A 19 -20.53 10.67 0.11
CA PHE A 19 -19.26 10.65 -0.63
C PHE A 19 -19.28 11.42 -1.95
N ARG A 20 -20.45 11.89 -2.38
CA ARG A 20 -20.58 12.84 -3.51
C ARG A 20 -20.09 14.24 -3.16
N HIS A 21 -20.16 14.63 -1.89
CA HIS A 21 -19.88 16.00 -1.42
C HIS A 21 -18.84 16.06 -0.31
N GLU A 22 -18.53 14.92 0.31
CA GLU A 22 -17.56 14.77 1.39
C GLU A 22 -16.57 13.66 1.04
N LYS A 23 -15.28 13.85 1.30
CA LYS A 23 -14.30 12.78 1.05
C LYS A 23 -14.42 11.70 2.12
N PRO A 24 -14.31 10.41 1.77
CA PRO A 24 -14.16 9.36 2.77
C PRO A 24 -12.89 9.58 3.59
N TYR A 25 -12.96 9.38 4.90
CA TYR A 25 -11.83 9.57 5.80
C TYR A 25 -11.84 8.59 6.99
N THR A 26 -10.65 8.33 7.51
CA THR A 26 -10.44 7.71 8.82
C THR A 26 -9.36 8.51 9.53
N ILE A 27 -9.68 9.01 10.72
CA ILE A 27 -8.76 9.59 11.66
C ILE A 27 -8.08 8.41 12.36
N VAL A 28 -6.83 8.21 11.98
CA VAL A 28 -6.02 7.11 12.48
C VAL A 28 -5.29 7.48 13.77
N SER A 29 -5.09 8.77 14.04
CA SER A 29 -4.47 9.25 15.28
C SER A 29 -5.38 8.98 16.47
N ASP A 30 -4.80 8.49 17.56
CA ASP A 30 -5.46 8.37 18.84
C ASP A 30 -5.73 9.76 19.41
N MET A 31 -7.02 10.09 19.49
CA MET A 31 -7.52 11.33 20.07
C MET A 31 -8.62 10.96 21.06
N PRO A 32 -8.29 10.79 22.36
CA PRO A 32 -9.23 10.32 23.37
C PRO A 32 -10.46 11.22 23.55
N TRP A 33 -10.33 12.51 23.21
CA TRP A 33 -11.41 13.50 23.25
C TRP A 33 -12.30 13.51 22.00
N LEU A 34 -11.94 12.78 20.94
CA LEU A 34 -12.72 12.73 19.72
C LEU A 34 -13.77 11.62 19.81
N GLU A 35 -15.03 11.99 19.61
CA GLU A 35 -16.15 11.03 19.53
C GLU A 35 -15.90 10.00 18.44
N ASP A 36 -16.16 8.72 18.73
CA ASP A 36 -15.92 7.62 17.79
C ASP A 36 -16.69 7.79 16.47
N SER A 37 -17.89 8.38 16.52
CA SER A 37 -18.72 8.72 15.36
C SER A 37 -18.05 9.69 14.39
N LEU A 38 -17.11 10.50 14.88
CA LEU A 38 -16.37 11.49 14.09
C LEU A 38 -15.02 10.95 13.60
N LYS A 39 -14.55 9.80 14.10
CA LYS A 39 -13.27 9.21 13.70
C LYS A 39 -13.29 8.71 12.26
N THR A 40 -14.44 8.32 11.73
CA THR A 40 -14.54 7.90 10.33
C THR A 40 -15.95 8.09 9.80
N ASN A 41 -16.08 8.46 8.52
CA ASN A 41 -17.34 8.42 7.79
C ASN A 41 -17.48 7.15 6.92
N LEU A 42 -16.53 6.22 6.99
CA LEU A 42 -16.55 4.94 6.28
C LEU A 42 -17.30 3.88 7.07
N THR A 43 -18.11 3.10 6.36
CA THR A 43 -18.71 1.87 6.88
C THR A 43 -18.18 0.67 6.11
N PHE A 44 -17.72 -0.36 6.82
CA PHE A 44 -17.28 -1.61 6.20
C PHE A 44 -18.28 -2.73 6.46
N ARG A 45 -18.56 -3.55 5.45
CA ARG A 45 -19.37 -4.78 5.60
C ARG A 45 -18.72 -5.94 4.86
N TYR A 46 -19.00 -7.15 5.34
CA TYR A 46 -18.64 -8.35 4.60
C TYR A 46 -19.43 -8.41 3.30
N GLY A 47 -18.71 -8.60 2.19
CA GLY A 47 -19.28 -8.86 0.88
C GLY A 47 -19.91 -10.25 0.78
N PRO A 48 -20.25 -10.68 -0.45
CA PRO A 48 -20.57 -12.09 -0.72
C PRO A 48 -19.37 -13.00 -0.41
N GLU A 49 -19.63 -14.30 -0.42
CA GLU A 49 -18.56 -15.30 -0.36
C GLU A 49 -17.83 -15.34 -1.71
N GLU A 50 -16.50 -15.29 -1.67
CA GLU A 50 -15.60 -15.25 -2.81
C GLU A 50 -14.68 -16.48 -2.77
N LEU A 51 -14.35 -17.01 -3.94
CA LEU A 51 -13.34 -18.05 -4.07
C LEU A 51 -11.94 -17.41 -4.10
N ILE A 52 -11.09 -17.78 -3.16
CA ILE A 52 -9.67 -17.45 -3.13
C ILE A 52 -8.90 -18.66 -3.66
N THR A 53 -8.26 -18.49 -4.81
CA THR A 53 -7.51 -19.56 -5.48
C THR A 53 -6.08 -19.59 -4.99
N ASP A 54 -5.56 -20.79 -4.70
CA ASP A 54 -4.15 -21.00 -4.43
C ASP A 54 -3.35 -20.93 -5.73
N VAL A 55 -2.34 -20.07 -5.76
CA VAL A 55 -1.50 -19.81 -6.94
C VAL A 55 -0.05 -20.27 -6.76
N ARG A 56 0.25 -21.02 -5.69
CA ARG A 56 1.56 -21.66 -5.53
C ARG A 56 1.83 -22.61 -6.71
N GLU A 57 3.07 -22.61 -7.20
CA GLU A 57 3.52 -23.28 -8.43
C GLU A 57 3.02 -22.65 -9.74
N HIS A 58 2.19 -21.60 -9.65
CA HIS A 58 1.64 -20.84 -10.79
C HIS A 58 2.07 -19.36 -10.75
N GLU A 59 3.05 -19.01 -9.91
CA GLU A 59 3.52 -17.64 -9.72
C GLU A 59 3.99 -16.98 -11.03
N GLY A 60 4.61 -17.76 -11.91
CA GLY A 60 5.13 -17.30 -13.20
C GLY A 60 4.05 -16.92 -14.23
N GLU A 61 2.77 -17.22 -13.96
CA GLU A 61 1.65 -16.85 -14.84
C GLU A 61 1.20 -15.40 -14.65
N PHE A 62 1.68 -14.72 -13.60
CA PHE A 62 1.27 -13.36 -13.27
C PHE A 62 2.34 -12.33 -13.64
N SER A 63 1.95 -11.32 -14.42
CA SER A 63 2.81 -10.21 -14.81
C SER A 63 2.22 -8.86 -14.42
N LEU A 64 3.09 -7.87 -14.21
CA LEU A 64 2.66 -6.53 -13.79
C LEU A 64 1.75 -5.84 -14.81
N ASP A 65 1.93 -6.08 -16.11
CA ASP A 65 1.18 -5.39 -17.16
C ASP A 65 -0.17 -6.06 -17.47
N GLU A 66 -0.28 -7.38 -17.29
CA GLU A 66 -1.54 -8.11 -17.49
C GLU A 66 -2.39 -8.19 -16.22
N ASN A 67 -1.77 -8.37 -15.05
CA ASN A 67 -2.48 -8.65 -13.79
C ASN A 67 -2.44 -7.49 -12.79
N GLY A 68 -1.55 -6.50 -13.00
CA GLY A 68 -1.31 -5.42 -12.04
C GLY A 68 -0.44 -5.82 -10.84
N PHE A 69 -0.02 -7.08 -10.77
CA PHE A 69 0.92 -7.62 -9.78
C PHE A 69 1.73 -8.76 -10.41
N ALA A 70 2.88 -9.09 -9.83
CA ALA A 70 3.70 -10.23 -10.22
C ALA A 70 4.35 -10.84 -8.98
N TYR A 71 4.59 -12.15 -9.03
CA TYR A 71 5.32 -12.85 -7.98
C TYR A 71 6.79 -12.97 -8.39
N VAL A 72 7.70 -12.54 -7.50
CA VAL A 72 9.13 -12.61 -7.76
C VAL A 72 9.84 -13.10 -6.51
N SER A 73 10.62 -14.17 -6.65
CA SER A 73 11.54 -14.59 -5.60
C SER A 73 12.77 -13.69 -5.62
N HIS A 74 13.06 -13.06 -4.48
CA HIS A 74 14.22 -12.20 -4.28
C HIS A 74 14.56 -12.15 -2.78
N GLU A 75 15.86 -12.17 -2.47
CA GLU A 75 16.34 -12.12 -1.10
C GLU A 75 16.88 -10.71 -0.80
N PHE A 76 16.29 -10.06 0.20
CA PHE A 76 16.86 -8.87 0.82
C PHE A 76 17.71 -9.30 2.03
N PRO A 77 18.87 -8.67 2.28
CA PRO A 77 19.67 -8.91 3.45
C PRO A 77 18.91 -8.46 4.69
N ALA A 78 19.19 -9.13 5.81
CA ALA A 78 18.62 -8.74 7.08
C ALA A 78 19.22 -7.41 7.56
N PHE A 79 18.37 -6.51 8.04
CA PHE A 79 18.73 -5.29 8.74
C PHE A 79 17.65 -4.96 9.78
N ASP A 80 17.95 -4.06 10.72
CA ASP A 80 16.95 -3.60 11.68
C ASP A 80 15.95 -2.67 10.99
N VAL A 81 14.74 -3.19 10.75
CA VAL A 81 13.66 -2.44 10.09
C VAL A 81 13.10 -1.32 10.96
N THR A 82 13.43 -1.24 12.25
CA THR A 82 12.96 -0.18 13.14
C THR A 82 13.90 1.04 13.16
N ASP A 83 15.09 0.92 12.57
CA ASP A 83 16.01 2.02 12.34
C ASP A 83 15.76 2.64 10.96
N GLU A 84 15.18 3.85 10.95
CA GLU A 84 14.86 4.58 9.72
C GLU A 84 16.11 4.86 8.86
N ALA A 85 17.27 5.09 9.48
CA ALA A 85 18.51 5.32 8.75
C ALA A 85 18.96 4.06 8.00
N LEU A 86 18.74 2.87 8.59
CA LEU A 86 19.02 1.61 7.92
C LEU A 86 18.02 1.29 6.80
N ILE A 87 16.76 1.71 6.92
CA ILE A 87 15.81 1.57 5.80
C ILE A 87 16.33 2.33 4.58
N GLU A 88 16.68 3.61 4.73
CA GLU A 88 17.14 4.40 3.59
C GLU A 88 18.50 3.93 3.06
N ALA A 89 19.42 3.57 3.94
CA ALA A 89 20.76 3.14 3.55
C ALA A 89 20.80 1.73 2.94
N MET A 90 19.93 0.81 3.39
CA MET A 90 19.98 -0.60 3.01
C MET A 90 18.85 -1.00 2.07
N LEU A 91 17.60 -0.65 2.39
CA LEU A 91 16.44 -1.11 1.64
C LEU A 91 16.28 -0.39 0.31
N TYR A 92 16.38 0.94 0.29
CA TYR A 92 16.10 1.72 -0.93
C TYR A 92 17.04 1.39 -2.10
N PRO A 93 18.38 1.33 -1.93
CA PRO A 93 19.26 0.98 -3.06
C PRO A 93 18.96 -0.39 -3.64
N GLN A 94 18.60 -1.36 -2.79
CA GLN A 94 18.31 -2.71 -3.22
C GLN A 94 16.92 -2.86 -3.84
N ALA A 95 15.93 -2.17 -3.30
CA ALA A 95 14.61 -2.09 -3.90
C ALA A 95 14.70 -1.40 -5.27
N GLU A 96 15.57 -0.41 -5.45
CA GLU A 96 15.79 0.23 -6.76
C GLU A 96 16.42 -0.77 -7.73
N GLU A 97 17.48 -1.47 -7.33
CA GLU A 97 18.12 -2.49 -8.17
C GLU A 97 17.15 -3.62 -8.54
N PHE A 98 16.34 -4.08 -7.57
CA PHE A 98 15.29 -5.05 -7.79
C PHE A 98 14.27 -4.55 -8.82
N LEU A 99 13.75 -3.33 -8.67
CA LEU A 99 12.80 -2.75 -9.60
C LEU A 99 13.40 -2.59 -11.01
N ARG A 100 14.65 -2.12 -11.12
CA ARG A 100 15.34 -1.99 -12.42
C ARG A 100 15.59 -3.34 -13.10
N THR A 101 15.82 -4.39 -12.32
CA THR A 101 16.03 -5.75 -12.83
C THR A 101 14.73 -6.41 -13.27
N LYS A 102 13.62 -6.14 -12.57
CA LYS A 102 12.36 -6.89 -12.72
C LYS A 102 11.27 -6.16 -13.48
N VAL A 103 11.39 -4.84 -13.65
CA VAL A 103 10.43 -4.01 -14.36
C VAL A 103 11.09 -3.47 -15.61
N GLU A 104 10.52 -3.79 -16.76
CA GLU A 104 11.04 -3.33 -18.04
C GLU A 104 10.81 -1.82 -18.21
N GLY A 105 11.80 -1.14 -18.82
CA GLY A 105 11.70 0.28 -19.17
C GLY A 105 11.77 1.24 -17.99
N VAL A 106 12.40 0.86 -16.87
CA VAL A 106 12.60 1.76 -15.73
C VAL A 106 13.73 2.75 -16.00
N ASP A 107 13.37 4.00 -16.29
CA ASP A 107 14.33 5.11 -16.37
C ASP A 107 14.71 5.64 -14.98
N ARG A 108 13.72 5.85 -14.12
CA ARG A 108 13.88 6.46 -12.79
C ARG A 108 12.99 5.77 -11.75
N VAL A 109 13.57 5.52 -10.58
CA VAL A 109 12.85 5.09 -9.37
C VAL A 109 12.85 6.24 -8.37
N HIS A 110 11.75 6.40 -7.62
CA HIS A 110 11.66 7.37 -6.54
C HIS A 110 10.82 6.80 -5.40
N PHE A 111 11.43 6.69 -4.23
CA PHE A 111 10.77 6.28 -2.99
C PHE A 111 10.16 7.50 -2.32
N PHE A 112 8.83 7.56 -2.23
CA PHE A 112 8.11 8.65 -1.57
C PHE A 112 7.53 8.26 -0.21
N ASP A 113 7.44 6.97 0.10
CA ASP A 113 6.90 6.46 1.36
C ASP A 113 7.45 5.06 1.67
N HIS A 114 7.57 4.75 2.96
CA HIS A 114 7.75 3.40 3.47
C HIS A 114 6.91 3.26 4.75
N ARG A 115 6.46 2.03 5.05
CA ARG A 115 5.73 1.73 6.28
C ARG A 115 6.08 0.36 6.80
N ILE A 116 6.47 0.30 8.07
CA ILE A 116 6.65 -0.95 8.80
C ILE A 116 5.28 -1.41 9.29
N ARG A 117 5.00 -2.73 9.21
CA ARG A 117 3.77 -3.31 9.72
C ARG A 117 4.04 -4.53 10.58
N PHE A 118 3.52 -4.53 11.81
CA PHE A 118 3.57 -5.68 12.71
C PHE A 118 2.15 -6.10 13.11
N ASN A 119 1.95 -7.40 13.28
CA ASN A 119 0.69 -7.95 13.80
C ASN A 119 0.73 -7.97 15.34
N ASP A 120 0.90 -6.81 15.96
CA ASP A 120 0.88 -6.66 17.42
C ASP A 120 -0.21 -5.65 17.83
N ALA A 121 -1.19 -6.14 18.60
CA ALA A 121 -2.30 -5.36 19.12
C ALA A 121 -1.85 -4.26 20.09
N SER A 122 -0.69 -4.40 20.74
CA SER A 122 -0.17 -3.43 21.70
C SER A 122 0.21 -2.09 21.03
N SER A 123 0.52 -2.11 19.72
CA SER A 123 0.99 -0.95 18.95
C SER A 123 -0.06 0.14 18.73
N LEU A 124 -1.33 -0.10 19.10
CA LEU A 124 -2.45 0.79 18.84
C LEU A 124 -2.71 1.82 19.95
N SER A 125 -2.30 1.58 21.19
CA SER A 125 -2.96 2.23 22.33
C SER A 125 -2.60 3.70 22.60
N HIS A 126 -1.60 4.29 21.93
CA HIS A 126 -1.13 5.66 22.26
C HIS A 126 -0.60 6.47 21.07
N ARG A 127 -1.24 6.40 19.89
CA ARG A 127 -0.68 6.97 18.66
C ARG A 127 -1.16 8.38 18.35
N THR A 128 -0.55 9.41 18.94
CA THR A 128 -0.82 10.80 18.55
C THR A 128 -0.24 11.16 17.17
N GLU A 129 0.92 10.57 16.81
CA GLU A 129 1.71 10.93 15.64
C GLU A 129 1.90 9.76 14.65
N ILE A 130 0.96 9.60 13.73
CA ILE A 130 1.10 8.67 12.60
C ILE A 130 2.16 9.07 11.55
N PRO A 131 2.63 10.34 11.45
CA PRO A 131 3.71 10.66 10.52
C PRO A 131 4.98 9.84 10.75
N ASN A 132 5.23 9.33 11.97
CA ASN A 132 6.41 8.52 12.24
C ASN A 132 6.35 7.19 11.46
N ARG A 133 7.18 7.06 10.42
CA ARG A 133 7.25 5.88 9.54
C ARG A 133 7.94 4.69 10.21
N ALA A 134 8.79 4.96 11.20
CA ALA A 134 9.47 3.94 12.00
C ALA A 134 8.55 3.23 13.00
N GLN A 135 7.36 3.78 13.28
CA GLN A 135 6.40 3.12 14.17
C GLN A 135 5.52 2.10 13.41
N PRO A 136 5.61 0.79 13.74
CA PRO A 136 4.88 -0.26 13.03
C PRO A 136 3.36 -0.10 13.11
N LEU A 137 2.64 -0.25 12.00
CA LEU A 137 1.16 -0.24 11.97
C LEU A 137 0.59 -1.66 11.83
N PRO A 138 -0.64 -1.93 12.29
CA PRO A 138 -1.28 -3.19 11.97
C PRO A 138 -1.53 -3.34 10.46
N PRO A 139 -1.62 -4.57 9.94
CA PRO A 139 -2.11 -4.82 8.59
C PRO A 139 -3.50 -4.22 8.36
N ALA A 140 -3.76 -3.73 7.15
CA ALA A 140 -5.09 -3.32 6.77
C ALA A 140 -6.01 -4.55 6.70
N THR A 141 -7.22 -4.45 7.27
CA THR A 141 -8.17 -5.57 7.36
C THR A 141 -9.36 -5.44 6.40
N GLY A 142 -9.48 -4.32 5.70
CA GLY A 142 -10.49 -4.08 4.68
C GLY A 142 -9.87 -4.01 3.29
N VAL A 143 -10.60 -4.50 2.28
CA VAL A 143 -10.22 -4.38 0.88
C VAL A 143 -10.18 -2.90 0.49
N HIS A 144 -9.08 -2.49 -0.12
CA HIS A 144 -8.85 -1.12 -0.54
C HIS A 144 -7.93 -1.09 -1.77
N ILE A 145 -7.94 0.04 -2.46
CA ILE A 145 -6.94 0.38 -3.48
C ILE A 145 -6.11 1.51 -2.88
N ASP A 146 -4.78 1.34 -2.81
CA ASP A 146 -3.90 2.33 -2.20
C ASP A 146 -3.80 3.64 -2.99
N GLN A 147 -3.79 3.54 -4.33
CA GLN A 147 -3.56 4.66 -5.22
C GLN A 147 -4.53 4.64 -6.40
N SER A 148 -5.11 5.79 -6.71
CA SER A 148 -5.84 6.01 -7.96
C SER A 148 -4.92 6.58 -9.04
N PRO A 149 -5.29 6.53 -10.33
CA PRO A 149 -4.54 7.20 -11.39
C PRO A 149 -4.30 8.70 -11.09
N GLY A 150 -5.33 9.40 -10.60
CA GLY A 150 -5.20 10.79 -10.17
C GLY A 150 -4.26 10.97 -8.96
N GLY A 151 -4.21 9.99 -8.05
CA GLY A 151 -3.25 9.95 -6.94
C GLY A 151 -1.81 9.84 -7.43
N ALA A 152 -1.54 8.97 -8.41
CA ALA A 152 -0.22 8.82 -9.00
C ALA A 152 0.30 10.12 -9.62
N LEU A 153 -0.54 10.80 -10.42
CA LEU A 153 -0.17 12.08 -11.02
C LEU A 153 0.06 13.18 -9.97
N LYS A 154 -0.70 13.17 -8.85
CA LYS A 154 -0.47 14.11 -7.75
C LYS A 154 0.86 13.85 -7.05
N ARG A 155 1.28 12.58 -6.90
CA ARG A 155 2.59 12.24 -6.33
C ARG A 155 3.74 12.76 -7.19
N VAL A 156 3.66 12.58 -8.52
CA VAL A 156 4.68 13.12 -9.44
C VAL A 156 4.81 14.64 -9.26
N ARG A 157 3.70 15.38 -9.29
CA ARG A 157 3.71 16.84 -9.11
C ARG A 157 4.23 17.28 -7.73
N ALA A 158 4.01 16.48 -6.70
CA ALA A 158 4.44 16.81 -5.35
C ALA A 158 5.95 16.62 -5.12
N TRP A 159 6.58 15.69 -5.84
CA TRP A 159 7.94 15.23 -5.54
C TRP A 159 8.97 15.44 -6.65
N MET A 160 8.56 15.62 -7.91
CA MET A 160 9.50 15.66 -9.03
C MET A 160 9.96 17.08 -9.41
N GLY A 161 9.37 18.13 -8.83
CA GLY A 161 9.80 19.51 -9.07
C GLY A 161 9.80 19.87 -10.56
N ASP A 162 10.92 20.40 -11.05
CA ASP A 162 11.09 20.86 -12.43
C ASP A 162 10.97 19.73 -13.48
N ASP A 163 11.21 18.47 -13.09
CA ASP A 163 11.08 17.33 -13.99
C ASP A 163 9.62 16.91 -14.23
N THR A 164 8.67 17.46 -13.46
CA THR A 164 7.26 17.04 -13.45
C THR A 164 6.66 16.98 -14.86
N ASP A 165 6.75 18.06 -15.62
CA ASP A 165 6.14 18.13 -16.95
C ASP A 165 6.84 17.20 -17.95
N TYR A 166 8.14 16.96 -17.78
CA TYR A 166 8.89 16.01 -18.60
C TYR A 166 8.44 14.57 -18.32
N LEU A 167 8.41 14.17 -17.05
CA LEU A 167 8.05 12.81 -16.63
C LEU A 167 6.59 12.48 -16.95
N LEU A 168 5.67 13.44 -16.81
CA LEU A 168 4.26 13.23 -17.12
C LEU A 168 3.96 13.08 -18.62
N ARG A 169 4.93 13.35 -19.52
CA ARG A 169 4.83 12.98 -20.94
C ARG A 169 5.11 11.51 -21.19
N GLY A 170 5.73 10.82 -20.23
CA GLY A 170 6.03 9.40 -20.28
C GLY A 170 5.06 8.53 -19.48
N ARG A 171 5.44 7.26 -19.29
CA ARG A 171 4.71 6.32 -18.44
C ARG A 171 5.18 6.50 -16.99
N VAL A 172 4.26 6.77 -16.07
CA VAL A 172 4.52 6.79 -14.63
C VAL A 172 3.71 5.67 -13.98
N ARG A 173 4.35 4.92 -13.08
CA ARG A 173 3.71 3.85 -12.30
C ARG A 173 3.98 4.09 -10.81
N ILE A 174 3.00 3.79 -9.97
CA ILE A 174 3.27 3.52 -8.55
C ILE A 174 3.28 2.00 -8.41
N ILE A 175 4.40 1.49 -7.91
CA ILE A 175 4.56 0.09 -7.50
C ILE A 175 4.72 0.14 -5.98
N LYS A 176 3.98 -0.72 -5.29
CA LYS A 176 3.96 -0.81 -3.82
C LYS A 176 4.30 -2.24 -3.42
#